data_AF-A0A0R2V078-F1
#
_entry.id   AF-A0A0R2V078-F1
#
_cell.length_a   1.000
_cell.length_b   1.000
_cell.length_c   1.000
_cell.angle_alpha   90.00
_cell.angle_beta   90.00
_cell.angle_gamma   90.00
#
_symmetry.space_group_name_H-M   'P 1'
#
loop_
_entity.id
_entity.type
_entity.pdbx_description
1 polymer ?
#
loop_
_entity_poly.entity_id
_entity_poly.type
_entity_poly.pdbx_seq_one_letter_code
_entity_poly.pdbx_strand_id
1 'polypeptide(L)' 'MIFISILTISKLMILDFEPGDKVTNPNNKDWGIGQVQSIINGKVTVNFENAGKKVINSKIIQLEKFYK' A
#
# COMPACT_ATOMS: atom_id res chain seq x y z
N MET A 1 -9.59 27.46 8.07
CA MET A 1 -8.60 26.53 8.66
C MET A 1 -9.23 25.26 9.26
N ILE A 2 -10.48 24.88 8.90
CA ILE A 2 -11.18 23.70 9.48
C ILE A 2 -11.54 22.65 8.40
N PHE A 3 -11.58 23.02 7.12
CA PHE A 3 -11.87 22.07 6.01
C PHE A 3 -10.66 21.24 5.57
N ILE A 4 -9.44 21.71 5.79
CA ILE A 4 -8.22 21.01 5.35
C ILE A 4 -7.92 19.81 6.27
N SER A 5 -8.29 19.88 7.56
CA SER A 5 -7.99 18.83 8.54
C SER A 5 -8.79 17.54 8.33
N ILE A 6 -10.09 17.63 8.01
CA ILE A 6 -10.94 16.45 7.81
C ILE A 6 -10.48 15.65 6.59
N LEU A 7 -10.14 16.33 5.49
CA LEU A 7 -9.62 15.69 4.27
C LEU A 7 -8.25 15.02 4.52
N THR A 8 -7.42 15.64 5.35
CA THR A 8 -6.11 15.10 5.73
C THR A 8 -6.26 13.87 6.62
N ILE A 9 -7.22 13.87 7.55
CA ILE A 9 -7.53 12.73 8.43
C ILE A 9 -8.14 11.57 7.64
N SER A 10 -9.01 11.85 6.66
CA SER A 10 -9.56 10.80 5.77
C SER A 10 -8.48 10.15 4.90
N LYS A 11 -7.47 10.92 4.46
CA LYS A 11 -6.36 10.38 3.66
C LYS A 11 -5.39 9.52 4.49
N LEU A 12 -5.35 9.73 5.81
CA LEU A 12 -4.58 8.90 6.74
C LEU A 12 -5.28 7.56 7.06
N MET A 13 -6.61 7.49 6.89
CA MET A 13 -7.42 6.31 7.24
C MET A 13 -7.72 5.39 6.07
N ILE A 14 -7.59 5.85 4.83
CA ILE A 14 -7.87 5.05 3.65
C ILE A 14 -6.54 4.55 3.07
N LEU A 15 -6.42 3.24 3.07
CA LEU A 15 -5.48 2.54 2.21
C LEU A 15 -5.89 2.86 0.77
N ASP A 16 -5.24 3.85 0.15
CA ASP A 16 -5.48 4.29 -1.24
C ASP A 16 -5.03 3.22 -2.28
N PHE A 17 -5.09 1.93 -1.95
CA PHE A 17 -4.79 0.85 -2.88
C PHE A 17 -6.08 0.17 -3.32
N GLU A 18 -6.07 -0.37 -4.52
CA GLU A 18 -7.09 -1.26 -5.05
C GLU A 18 -6.42 -2.53 -5.60
N PRO A 19 -7.12 -3.68 -5.62
CA PRO A 19 -6.63 -4.85 -6.34
C PRO A 19 -6.22 -4.49 -7.77
N GLY A 20 -5.00 -4.88 -8.15
CA GLY A 20 -4.40 -4.55 -9.44
C GLY A 20 -3.36 -3.42 -9.37
N ASP A 21 -3.40 -2.57 -8.34
CA ASP A 21 -2.41 -1.51 -8.15
C ASP A 21 -0.99 -2.09 -8.07
N LYS A 22 -0.05 -1.42 -8.73
CA LYS A 22 1.37 -1.72 -8.60
C LYS A 22 1.97 -0.90 -7.47
N VAL A 23 2.75 -1.56 -6.63
CA VAL A 23 3.36 -0.96 -5.45
C VAL A 23 4.80 -1.40 -5.28
N THR A 24 5.60 -0.59 -4.58
CA THR A 24 6.93 -0.97 -4.09
C THR A 24 6.99 -0.76 -2.58
N ASN A 25 7.94 -1.44 -1.93
CA ASN A 25 8.27 -1.20 -0.54
C ASN A 25 9.60 -0.43 -0.48
N PRO A 26 9.60 0.88 -0.11
CA PRO A 26 10.83 1.67 -0.08
C PRO A 26 11.87 1.14 0.91
N ASN A 27 11.42 0.45 1.96
CA ASN A 27 12.28 -0.18 2.98
C ASN A 27 12.76 -1.58 2.59
N ASN A 28 12.15 -2.22 1.58
CA ASN A 28 12.50 -3.56 1.09
C ASN A 28 12.53 -3.56 -0.44
N LYS A 29 13.47 -2.81 -1.01
CA LYS A 29 13.61 -2.62 -2.47
C LYS A 29 13.92 -3.93 -3.19
N ASP A 30 14.55 -4.88 -2.49
CA ASP A 30 14.88 -6.22 -2.99
C ASP A 30 13.64 -7.03 -3.38
N TRP A 31 12.47 -6.74 -2.79
CA TRP A 31 11.22 -7.42 -3.13
C TRP A 31 10.77 -7.15 -4.58
N GLY A 32 11.25 -6.07 -5.19
CA GLY A 32 10.86 -5.66 -6.53
C GLY A 32 9.48 -5.00 -6.58
N ILE A 33 8.88 -4.95 -7.76
CA ILE A 33 7.53 -4.42 -7.93
C ILE A 33 6.54 -5.49 -7.48
N GLY A 34 5.48 -5.07 -6.79
CA GLY A 34 4.40 -5.95 -6.37
C GLY A 34 3.06 -5.51 -6.91
N GLN A 35 2.15 -6.47 -7.10
CA GLN A 35 0.76 -6.19 -7.43
C GLN A 35 -0.13 -6.47 -6.22
N VAL A 36 -0.97 -5.50 -5.87
CA VAL A 36 -2.00 -5.67 -4.83
C VAL A 36 -3.03 -6.69 -5.31
N GLN A 37 -3.27 -7.71 -4.50
CA GLN A 37 -4.23 -8.78 -4.78
C GLN A 37 -5.54 -8.58 -4.01
N SER A 38 -5.44 -8.14 -2.75
CA SER A 38 -6.60 -7.90 -1.90
C SER A 38 -6.28 -6.98 -0.74
N ILE A 39 -7.32 -6.34 -0.21
CA ILE A 39 -7.23 -5.47 0.97
C ILE A 39 -8.33 -5.89 1.93
N ILE A 40 -7.93 -6.40 3.10
CA ILE A 40 -8.87 -6.94 4.09
C ILE A 40 -8.45 -6.42 5.47
N ASN A 41 -9.36 -5.67 6.11
CA ASN A 41 -9.20 -5.18 7.48
C ASN A 41 -7.86 -4.45 7.72
N GLY A 42 -7.46 -3.56 6.80
CA GLY A 42 -6.21 -2.79 6.89
C GLY A 42 -4.94 -3.59 6.57
N LYS A 43 -5.07 -4.84 6.12
CA LYS A 43 -3.96 -5.62 5.58
C LYS A 43 -4.05 -5.66 4.06
N VAL A 44 -2.91 -5.47 3.41
CA VAL A 44 -2.75 -5.51 1.96
C VAL A 44 -2.02 -6.79 1.61
N THR A 45 -2.64 -7.62 0.77
CA THR A 45 -1.96 -8.76 0.18
C THR A 45 -1.34 -8.31 -1.12
N VAL A 46 -0.03 -8.45 -1.27
CA VAL A 46 0.73 -8.07 -2.46
C VAL A 46 1.51 -9.27 -2.95
N ASN A 47 1.55 -9.51 -4.25
CA ASN A 47 2.46 -10.47 -4.87
C ASN A 47 3.64 -9.71 -5.48
N PHE A 48 4.81 -9.82 -4.85
CA PHE A 48 6.05 -9.18 -5.29
C PHE A 48 6.84 -10.07 -6.24
N GLU A 49 7.50 -9.47 -7.22
CA GLU A 49 8.32 -10.16 -8.23
C GLU A 49 9.40 -11.07 -7.60
N ASN A 50 10.13 -10.57 -6.61
CA ASN A 50 11.31 -11.27 -6.06
C ASN A 50 11.07 -11.89 -4.68
N ALA A 51 10.00 -11.46 -3.97
CA ALA A 51 9.69 -11.92 -2.62
C ALA A 51 8.39 -12.74 -2.52
N GLY A 52 7.69 -12.93 -3.65
CA GLY A 52 6.43 -13.65 -3.71
C GLY A 52 5.29 -12.96 -2.94
N LYS A 53 4.31 -13.76 -2.50
CA LYS A 53 3.13 -13.26 -1.79
C LYS A 53 3.47 -12.81 -0.37
N LYS A 54 3.12 -11.57 -0.03
CA LYS A 54 3.24 -10.99 1.31
C LYS A 54 1.89 -10.42 1.76
N VAL A 55 1.57 -10.60 3.04
CA VAL A 55 0.45 -9.92 3.70
C VAL A 55 1.04 -8.83 4.58
N ILE A 56 0.71 -7.59 4.25
CA ILE A 56 1.35 -6.39 4.79
C ILE A 56 0.34 -5.64 5.63
N ASN A 57 0.72 -5.29 6.86
CA ASN A 57 -0.05 -4.35 7.67
C ASN A 57 0.33 -2.93 7.24
N SER A 58 -0.59 -2.23 6.57
CA SER A 58 -0.33 -0.90 6.01
C SER A 58 -0.06 0.19 7.05
N LYS A 59 -0.43 -0.06 8.31
CA LYS A 59 -0.15 0.85 9.43
C LYS A 59 1.30 0.77 9.92
N ILE A 60 2.00 -0.32 9.59
CA ILE A 60 3.36 -0.61 10.08
C ILE A 60 4.35 -0.54 8.93
N ILE A 61 3.97 -1.08 7.77
CA ILE A 61 4.82 -1.15 6.59
C ILE A 61 4.21 -0.25 5.52
N GLN A 62 5.01 0.73 5.10
CA GLN A 62 4.68 1.64 4.01
C GLN A 62 4.82 0.93 2.66
N LEU A 63 3.85 1.19 1.79
CA LEU A 63 3.88 0.86 0.37
C LEU A 63 3.70 2.14 -0.42
N GLU A 64 4.35 2.24 -1.57
CA GLU A 64 4.24 3.38 -2.48
C GLU A 64 3.67 2.92 -3.82
N LYS A 65 2.70 3.66 -4.36
CA LYS A 65 2.14 3.35 -5.68
C LYS A 65 3.20 3.57 -6.74
N PHE A 66 3.41 2.56 -7.57
CA PHE A 66 4.32 2.61 -8.69
C PHE A 66 3.52 2.91 -9.96
N TYR A 67 3.62 4.15 -10.42
CA TYR A 67 3.12 4.58 -11.71
C TYR A 67 4.29 4.62 -12.69
N LYS A 68 4.16 3.91 -13.81
CA LYS A 68 5.15 3.96 -14.89
C LYS A 68 4.91 5.18 -15.76
#